data_AF-A0A6G3XN17-F1
#
_entry.id   AF-A0A6G3XN17-F1
#
_cell.length_a   1.000
_cell.length_b   1.000
_cell.length_c   1.000
_cell.angle_alpha   90.00
_cell.angle_beta   90.00
_cell.angle_gamma   90.00
#
_symmetry.space_group_name_H-M   'P 1'
#
loop_
_entity.id
_entity.type
_entity.pdbx_description
1 polymer ?
#
loop_
_entity_poly.entity_id
_entity_poly.type
_entity_poly.pdbx_seq_one_letter_code
_entity_poly.pdbx_strand_id
1 'polypeptide(L)'
;LYQLGAECEVLRNDEVTPAHAQDGFDGVLLSPGPGTPEQAGVCVEMVRHCADTGVPVFGVCLGMQSMAVAYGGVVDRAPELLHGKTSPVTHEGKGVFAGLP
;
A
#
# COMPACT_ATOMS: atom_id res chain seq x y z
N LEU A 1 -9.92 -10.44 2.28
CA LEU A 1 -10.67 -9.86 1.15
C LEU A 1 -11.70 -10.85 0.60
N TYR A 2 -11.28 -12.03 0.11
CA TYR A 2 -12.23 -13.06 -0.37
C TYR A 2 -13.36 -13.42 0.60
N GLN A 3 -13.06 -13.59 1.91
CA GLN A 3 -14.09 -13.87 2.92
C GLN A 3 -15.12 -12.73 3.11
N LEU A 4 -14.78 -11.51 2.66
CA LEU A 4 -15.67 -10.36 2.65
C LEU A 4 -16.40 -10.20 1.30
N GLY A 5 -16.23 -11.15 0.37
CA GLY A 5 -16.89 -11.15 -0.93
C GLY A 5 -16.15 -10.37 -2.03
N ALA A 6 -14.95 -9.84 -1.77
CA ALA A 6 -14.18 -9.16 -2.80
C ALA A 6 -13.62 -10.15 -3.83
N GLU A 7 -13.78 -9.84 -5.11
CA GLU A 7 -13.03 -10.45 -6.20
C GLU A 7 -11.64 -9.80 -6.22
N CYS A 8 -10.57 -10.60 -6.34
CA CYS A 8 -9.22 -10.07 -6.32
C CYS A 8 -8.39 -10.72 -7.41
N GLU A 9 -7.74 -9.89 -8.22
CA GLU A 9 -6.61 -10.31 -9.04
C GLU A 9 -5.32 -10.02 -8.27
N VAL A 10 -4.46 -11.03 -8.10
CA VAL A 10 -3.20 -10.90 -7.36
C VAL A 10 -2.04 -11.05 -8.33
N LEU A 11 -1.32 -9.96 -8.55
CA LEU A 11 -0.20 -9.87 -9.49
C LEU A 11 1.10 -9.53 -8.76
N ARG A 12 2.22 -10.00 -9.30
CA ARG A 12 3.55 -9.59 -8.82
C ARG A 12 3.86 -8.18 -9.32
N ASN A 13 4.61 -7.42 -8.52
CA ASN A 13 4.95 -6.03 -8.79
C ASN A 13 5.93 -5.82 -9.97
N ASP A 14 6.48 -6.90 -10.52
CA ASP A 14 7.32 -6.95 -11.72
C ASP A 14 6.57 -7.46 -12.97
N GLU A 15 5.30 -7.85 -12.82
CA GLU A 15 4.48 -8.47 -13.87
C GLU A 15 3.25 -7.63 -14.25
N VAL A 16 3.11 -6.42 -13.70
CA VAL A 16 1.97 -5.52 -13.91
C VAL A 16 2.41 -4.09 -14.18
N THR A 17 1.60 -3.36 -14.95
CA THR A 17 1.82 -1.93 -15.25
C THR A 17 0.78 -1.06 -14.53
N PRO A 18 1.04 0.24 -14.26
CA PRO A 18 0.07 1.10 -13.59
C PRO A 18 -1.27 1.23 -14.31
N ALA A 19 -1.26 1.19 -15.65
CA ALA A 19 -2.47 1.29 -16.47
C ALA A 19 -3.50 0.19 -16.15
N HIS A 20 -3.03 -1.00 -15.74
CA HIS A 20 -3.89 -2.14 -15.36
C HIS A 20 -4.87 -1.78 -14.24
N ALA A 21 -4.53 -0.81 -13.36
CA ALA A 21 -5.41 -0.38 -12.28
C ALA A 21 -6.76 0.20 -12.75
N GLN A 22 -6.86 0.58 -14.03
CA GLN A 22 -8.09 1.13 -14.61
C GLN A 22 -8.94 0.09 -15.35
N ASP A 23 -8.53 -1.18 -15.36
CA ASP A 23 -9.22 -2.25 -16.07
C ASP A 23 -10.42 -2.80 -15.26
N GLY A 24 -11.25 -1.89 -14.74
CA GLY A 24 -12.48 -2.20 -14.02
C GLY A 24 -12.33 -2.47 -12.52
N PHE A 25 -11.18 -2.13 -11.92
CA PHE A 25 -10.97 -2.31 -10.47
C PHE A 25 -11.58 -1.18 -9.64
N ASP A 26 -12.21 -1.56 -8.53
CA ASP A 26 -12.72 -0.61 -7.52
C ASP A 26 -11.59 0.00 -6.65
N GLY A 27 -10.40 -0.60 -6.69
CA GLY A 27 -9.23 -0.11 -5.95
C GLY A 27 -8.04 -1.06 -6.03
N VAL A 28 -6.88 -0.58 -5.57
CA VAL A 28 -5.61 -1.29 -5.60
C VAL A 28 -5.08 -1.50 -4.17
N LEU A 29 -4.72 -2.74 -3.84
CA LEU A 29 -4.03 -3.10 -2.61
C LEU A 29 -2.54 -3.34 -2.88
N LEU A 30 -1.65 -2.57 -2.25
CA LEU A 30 -0.21 -2.76 -2.33
C LEU A 30 0.32 -3.47 -1.07
N SER A 31 0.88 -4.66 -1.25
CA SER A 31 1.53 -5.42 -0.16
C SER A 31 2.78 -6.21 -0.61
N PRO A 32 3.75 -5.60 -1.32
CA PRO A 32 4.93 -6.31 -1.78
C PRO A 32 5.80 -6.84 -0.62
N GLY A 33 6.53 -7.93 -0.89
CA GLY A 33 7.52 -8.54 0.01
C GLY A 33 8.88 -7.85 -0.02
N PRO A 34 9.84 -8.28 0.81
CA PRO A 34 10.81 -7.42 1.49
C PRO A 34 11.72 -6.62 0.55
N GLY A 35 12.17 -5.47 1.03
CA GLY A 35 13.05 -4.57 0.29
C GLY A 35 12.83 -3.13 0.73
N THR A 36 13.24 -2.19 -0.11
CA THR A 36 12.92 -0.77 0.04
C THR A 36 11.89 -0.34 -0.99
N PRO A 37 11.15 0.76 -0.75
CA PRO A 37 10.15 1.27 -1.69
C PRO A 37 10.67 1.47 -3.12
N GLU A 38 11.91 1.92 -3.25
CA GLU A 38 12.58 2.19 -4.54
C GLU A 38 12.83 0.90 -5.34
N GLN A 39 12.82 -0.25 -4.67
CA GLN A 39 13.00 -1.57 -5.27
C GLN A 39 11.68 -2.34 -5.34
N ALA A 40 10.56 -1.75 -4.92
CA ALA A 40 9.25 -2.39 -4.88
C ALA A 40 8.56 -2.44 -6.27
N GLY A 41 9.34 -2.56 -7.35
CA GLY A 41 8.83 -2.63 -8.72
C GLY A 41 7.95 -1.43 -9.07
N VAL A 42 6.76 -1.72 -9.61
CA VAL A 42 5.77 -0.72 -10.05
C VAL A 42 5.10 0.07 -8.92
N CYS A 43 5.29 -0.29 -7.64
CA CYS A 43 4.45 0.23 -6.55
C CYS A 43 4.43 1.76 -6.41
N VAL A 44 5.58 2.45 -6.53
CA VAL A 44 5.63 3.92 -6.43
C VAL A 44 4.87 4.58 -7.59
N GLU A 45 5.08 4.10 -8.81
CA GLU A 45 4.39 4.60 -10.01
C GLU A 45 2.90 4.25 -10.00
N MET A 46 2.53 3.08 -9.47
CA MET A 46 1.14 2.67 -9.27
C MET A 46 0.40 3.66 -8.36
N VAL A 47 1.02 4.12 -7.26
CA VAL A 47 0.41 5.13 -6.38
C VAL A 47 0.16 6.43 -7.10
N ARG A 48 1.14 6.92 -7.88
CA ARG A 48 1.02 8.17 -8.66
C ARG A 48 -0.09 8.05 -9.70
N HIS A 49 -0.09 6.96 -10.47
CA HIS A 49 -1.12 6.68 -11.47
C HIS A 49 -2.52 6.61 -10.86
N CYS A 50 -2.68 5.90 -9.74
CA CYS A 50 -3.97 5.80 -9.04
C CYS A 50 -4.44 7.18 -8.54
N ALA A 51 -3.52 8.03 -8.07
CA ALA A 51 -3.84 9.41 -7.67
C ALA A 51 -4.31 10.26 -8.85
N ASP A 52 -3.62 10.17 -9.99
CA ASP A 52 -3.96 10.93 -11.21
C ASP A 52 -5.29 10.48 -11.82
N THR A 53 -5.62 9.19 -11.68
CA THR A 53 -6.80 8.58 -12.30
C THR A 53 -7.99 8.44 -11.36
N GLY A 54 -7.83 8.76 -10.08
CA GLY A 54 -8.87 8.69 -9.06
C GLY A 54 -9.19 7.28 -8.56
N VAL A 55 -8.34 6.28 -8.84
CA VAL A 55 -8.50 4.92 -8.32
C VAL A 55 -8.06 4.86 -6.85
N PRO A 56 -8.89 4.37 -5.91
CA PRO A 56 -8.49 4.23 -4.51
C PRO A 56 -7.30 3.28 -4.33
N VAL A 57 -6.32 3.68 -3.52
CA VAL A 57 -5.14 2.88 -3.19
C VAL A 57 -5.06 2.63 -1.68
N PHE A 58 -4.73 1.40 -1.29
CA PHE A 58 -4.43 1.04 0.11
C PHE A 58 -3.11 0.28 0.19
N GLY A 59 -2.19 0.72 1.05
CA GLY A 59 -0.85 0.14 1.20
C GLY A 59 -0.65 -0.51 2.56
N VAL A 60 -0.05 -1.71 2.58
CA VAL A 60 0.32 -2.44 3.80
C VAL A 60 1.82 -2.65 3.81
N CYS A 61 2.46 -2.39 4.96
CA CYS A 61 3.91 -2.55 5.15
C CYS A 61 4.71 -1.80 4.07
N LEU A 62 5.45 -2.50 3.20
CA LEU A 62 6.20 -1.90 2.10
C LEU A 62 5.29 -1.14 1.10
N GLY A 63 4.02 -1.52 0.98
CA GLY A 63 3.04 -0.76 0.21
C GLY A 63 2.76 0.62 0.80
N MET A 64 2.62 0.72 2.12
CA MET A 64 2.45 2.01 2.81
C MET A 64 3.70 2.89 2.67
N GLN A 65 4.88 2.27 2.77
CA GLN A 65 6.16 2.95 2.57
C GLN A 65 6.30 3.48 1.13
N SER A 66 5.86 2.70 0.14
CA SER A 66 5.81 3.13 -1.27
C SER A 66 4.88 4.30 -1.48
N MET A 67 3.74 4.35 -0.78
CA MET A 67 2.86 5.52 -0.80
C MET A 67 3.55 6.76 -0.22
N ALA A 68 4.25 6.63 0.90
CA ALA A 68 5.00 7.75 1.49
C ALA A 68 6.04 8.29 0.49
N VAL A 69 6.84 7.41 -0.13
CA VAL A 69 7.87 7.79 -1.11
C VAL A 69 7.27 8.42 -2.37
N ALA A 70 6.13 7.92 -2.85
CA ALA A 70 5.45 8.48 -4.02
C ALA A 70 5.13 9.98 -3.86
N TYR A 71 4.82 10.41 -2.63
CA TYR A 71 4.54 11.80 -2.26
C TYR A 71 5.75 12.54 -1.65
N GLY A 72 6.97 12.03 -1.83
CA GLY A 72 8.20 12.68 -1.38
C GLY A 72 8.54 12.50 0.10
N GLY A 73 7.86 11.58 0.80
CA GLY A 73 8.22 11.17 2.15
C GLY A 73 9.51 10.34 2.17
N VAL A 74 10.21 10.38 3.31
CA VAL A 74 11.44 9.59 3.53
C VAL A 74 11.10 8.37 4.39
N VAL A 75 11.49 7.20 3.92
CA VAL A 75 11.40 5.94 4.66
C VAL A 75 12.82 5.49 5.00
N ASP A 76 13.13 5.39 6.29
CA ASP A 76 14.43 4.97 6.78
C ASP A 76 14.27 4.00 7.96
N ARG A 77 15.40 3.48 8.45
CA ARG A 77 15.45 2.50 9.52
C ARG A 77 14.92 3.10 10.82
N ALA A 78 14.02 2.36 11.46
CA ALA A 78 13.64 2.63 12.83
C ALA A 78 14.86 2.47 13.76
N PRO A 79 14.93 3.24 14.86
CA PRO A 79 16.00 3.10 15.87
C PRO A 79 16.08 1.69 16.45
N GLU A 80 14.94 0.99 16.54
CA GLU A 80 14.84 -0.38 17.02
C GLU A 80 14.03 -1.24 16.04
N LEU A 81 14.53 -2.44 15.76
CA LEU A 81 13.81 -3.45 14.99
C LEU A 81 12.88 -4.23 15.93
N LEU A 82 11.57 -4.01 15.78
CA LEU A 82 10.55 -4.74 16.53
C LEU A 82 9.91 -5.79 15.62
N HIS A 83 10.47 -7.00 15.61
CA HIS A 83 9.88 -8.16 14.94
C HIS A 83 9.26 -9.11 15.97
N GLY A 84 8.04 -9.60 15.70
CA GLY A 84 7.33 -10.53 16.59
C GLY A 84 6.82 -9.92 17.91
N LYS A 85 6.71 -8.59 17.99
CA LYS A 85 6.16 -7.87 19.14
C LYS A 85 4.86 -7.17 18.76
N THR A 86 3.94 -7.06 19.70
CA THR A 86 2.74 -6.23 19.57
C THR A 86 3.02 -4.82 20.07
N SER A 87 2.44 -3.83 19.40
CA SER A 87 2.52 -2.43 19.78
C SER A 87 1.13 -1.81 19.71
N PRO A 88 0.74 -0.96 20.66
CA PRO A 88 -0.44 -0.12 20.49
C PRO A 88 -0.20 0.88 19.36
N VAL A 89 -1.24 1.15 18.55
CA VAL A 89 -1.22 2.18 17.52
C VAL A 89 -2.15 3.30 17.96
N THR A 90 -1.60 4.50 18.18
CA THR A 90 -2.42 5.69 18.46
C THR A 90 -2.87 6.32 17.14
N HIS A 91 -4.16 6.65 17.03
CA HIS A 91 -4.72 7.23 15.81
C HIS A 91 -5.75 8.32 16.11
N GLU A 92 -6.01 9.17 15.11
CA GLU A 92 -7.01 10.24 15.20
C GLU A 92 -8.46 9.79 14.92
N GLY A 93 -8.69 8.49 14.69
CA GLY A 93 -10.03 7.93 14.45
C GLY A 93 -10.67 8.38 13.13
N LYS A 94 -9.85 8.66 12.11
CA LYS A 94 -10.27 9.15 10.79
C LYS A 94 -10.03 8.12 9.70
N GLY A 95 -10.73 8.25 8.58
CA GLY A 95 -10.58 7.37 7.42
C GLY A 95 -10.79 5.91 7.79
N VAL A 96 -9.84 5.04 7.43
CA VAL A 96 -9.89 3.60 7.75
C VAL A 96 -9.86 3.28 9.25
N PHE A 97 -9.47 4.24 10.09
CA PHE A 97 -9.46 4.09 11.56
C PHE A 97 -10.76 4.55 12.24
N ALA A 98 -11.76 5.01 11.49
CA ALA A 98 -13.02 5.45 12.08
C ALA A 98 -13.73 4.29 12.81
N GLY A 99 -14.05 4.51 14.08
CA GLY A 99 -14.74 3.53 14.93
C GLY A 99 -13.84 2.42 15.50
N LEU A 100 -12.53 2.49 15.30
CA LEU A 100 -11.57 1.57 15.91
C LEU A 100 -11.05 2.11 17.26
N PRO A 101 -10.63 1.21 18.17
CA PRO A 101 -10.09 1.56 19.49
C PRO A 101 -8.69 2.19 19.42
#